data_AF-A0AAN8PSJ2-F1
#
_entry.id   AF-A0AAN8PSJ2-F1
#
_cell.length_a   1.000
_cell.length_b   1.000
_cell.length_c   1.000
_cell.angle_alpha   90.00
_cell.angle_beta   90.00
_cell.angle_gamma   90.00
#
_symmetry.space_group_name_H-M   'P 1'
#
loop_
_entity.id
_entity.type
_entity.pdbx_description
1 polymer ?
#
loop_
_entity_poly.entity_id
_entity_poly.type
_entity_poly.pdbx_seq_one_letter_code
_entity_poly.pdbx_strand_id
1 'polypeptide(L)'
;MQGYYNLQSTLYFNHTYTAPVTFRSYQHQEVHVTGGTRINPSLFQPVTDPAILNVIPPVAHSKVRQIHLPDAGITDYGVMSVYGLHASRIAPLEVFINGSPLRIARWPNELYINIVGVPDGQFGLRFQHNSTRDSHWMNEKDPWVYGFWYWSWADASAEVAKIDPSNHMITLTNKTYYGLRTGHLQTDNRDIGYDKQGGYFRVLNMLSELDQPGEYYIDRSTGFLYLWPNTPTGTLQSSDVIYASILENCITLQDGVSNINFEDFTIENCRAFGLSATSSHNVTFRNLEVKNTGWVGISCRGDCRNVTVSKCDVHDCDGGVSIEGGDRPNLIPSGNLVEDNHIWRVGRVSVTGAMGVSQAGVHNIIRYNHIHNTTYACIFWGGNDHIMEYNYFQDCNQNASDGGAVHCDRDWTMRGNIIRYNYFHNTLRYWPGAQVRGIC
;
A
#
# COMPACT_ATOMS: atom_id res chain seq x y z
N MET A 1 -8.07 18.62 -20.99
CA MET A 1 -7.08 18.89 -22.05
C MET A 1 -5.82 18.13 -21.66
N GLN A 2 -4.90 17.84 -22.58
CA GLN A 2 -3.70 17.08 -22.24
C GLN A 2 -2.88 17.75 -21.12
N GLY A 3 -2.36 16.97 -20.18
CA GLY A 3 -1.39 17.43 -19.20
C GLY A 3 -1.60 16.92 -17.77
N TYR A 4 -0.76 17.43 -16.89
CA TYR A 4 -0.77 17.16 -15.45
C TYR A 4 -1.52 18.26 -14.70
N TYR A 5 -2.52 17.85 -13.93
CA TYR A 5 -3.39 18.69 -13.13
C TYR A 5 -3.13 18.43 -11.65
N ASN A 6 -2.22 19.22 -11.07
CA ASN A 6 -1.89 19.15 -9.65
C ASN A 6 -3.04 19.75 -8.83
N LEU A 7 -3.74 18.89 -8.09
CA LEU A 7 -4.84 19.30 -7.23
C LEU A 7 -4.32 20.12 -6.04
N GLN A 8 -4.97 21.25 -5.78
CA GLN A 8 -4.70 22.06 -4.59
C GLN A 8 -5.45 21.54 -3.35
N SER A 9 -6.51 20.76 -3.58
CA SER A 9 -7.35 20.13 -2.56
C SER A 9 -8.06 18.92 -3.17
N THR A 10 -8.56 18.01 -2.33
CA THR A 10 -9.45 16.93 -2.78
C THR A 10 -10.62 17.49 -3.59
N LEU A 11 -10.93 16.85 -4.72
CA LEU A 11 -12.12 17.17 -5.50
C LEU A 11 -13.33 16.46 -4.89
N TYR A 12 -14.23 17.25 -4.30
CA TYR A 12 -15.46 16.76 -3.71
C TYR A 12 -16.63 16.87 -4.69
N PHE A 13 -17.31 15.75 -4.92
CA PHE A 13 -18.61 15.70 -5.56
C PHE A 13 -19.67 15.51 -4.47
N ASN A 14 -20.59 16.45 -4.36
CA ASN A 14 -21.64 16.48 -3.34
C ASN A 14 -23.05 16.65 -3.93
N HIS A 15 -23.18 16.47 -5.24
CA HIS A 15 -24.41 16.67 -5.98
C HIS A 15 -24.82 15.38 -6.69
N THR A 16 -26.10 15.05 -6.54
CA THR A 16 -26.75 13.99 -7.33
C THR A 16 -27.36 14.61 -8.57
N TYR A 17 -27.01 14.06 -9.73
CA TYR A 17 -27.52 14.54 -11.00
C TYR A 17 -28.83 13.85 -11.37
N THR A 18 -29.74 14.56 -12.03
CA THR A 18 -31.00 13.97 -12.51
C THR A 18 -30.82 13.10 -13.75
N ALA A 19 -29.68 13.23 -14.44
CA ALA A 19 -29.26 12.41 -15.57
C ALA A 19 -27.74 12.17 -15.49
N PRO A 20 -27.20 11.09 -16.09
CA PRO A 20 -25.77 10.79 -16.03
C PRO A 20 -24.88 11.93 -16.52
N VAL A 21 -23.91 12.34 -15.69
CA VAL A 21 -22.86 13.30 -16.07
C VAL A 21 -21.52 12.58 -16.17
N THR A 22 -20.85 12.69 -17.32
CA THR A 22 -19.55 12.05 -17.56
C THR A 22 -18.42 13.08 -17.53
N PHE A 23 -17.45 12.86 -16.65
CA PHE A 23 -16.15 13.55 -16.62
C PHE A 23 -15.14 12.72 -17.38
N ARG A 24 -14.55 13.29 -18.44
CA ARG A 24 -13.59 12.57 -19.27
C ARG A 24 -12.52 13.43 -19.91
N SER A 25 -11.44 12.80 -20.37
CA SER A 25 -10.48 13.49 -21.21
C SER A 25 -11.12 13.91 -22.55
N TYR A 26 -10.56 14.97 -23.14
CA TYR A 26 -11.00 15.44 -24.45
C TYR A 26 -10.25 14.67 -25.53
N GLN A 27 -10.96 14.02 -26.46
CA GLN A 27 -10.37 13.29 -27.60
C GLN A 27 -9.27 12.28 -27.20
N HIS A 28 -9.44 11.56 -26.08
CA HIS A 28 -8.46 10.58 -25.56
C HIS A 28 -7.07 11.17 -25.29
N GLN A 29 -6.99 12.47 -25.02
CA GLN A 29 -5.75 13.10 -24.57
C GLN A 29 -5.28 12.52 -23.24
N GLU A 30 -3.96 12.44 -23.06
CA GLU A 30 -3.32 12.02 -21.82
C GLU A 30 -3.56 13.07 -20.71
N VAL A 31 -4.32 12.69 -19.69
CA VAL A 31 -4.72 13.56 -18.58
C VAL A 31 -4.34 12.90 -17.27
N HIS A 32 -3.58 13.61 -16.45
CA HIS A 32 -3.19 13.16 -15.11
C HIS A 32 -3.78 14.08 -14.06
N VAL A 33 -4.64 13.55 -13.20
CA VAL A 33 -5.15 14.22 -12.01
C VAL A 33 -4.33 13.73 -10.82
N THR A 34 -3.49 14.61 -10.26
CA THR A 34 -2.51 14.20 -9.25
C THR A 34 -2.75 14.89 -7.91
N GLY A 35 -2.76 14.10 -6.84
CA GLY A 35 -2.78 14.56 -5.45
C GLY A 35 -1.40 14.98 -4.92
N GLY A 36 -0.37 14.94 -5.77
CA GLY A 36 0.99 15.32 -5.42
C GLY A 36 1.43 16.68 -5.98
N THR A 37 2.49 17.20 -5.38
CA THR A 37 3.21 18.39 -5.86
C THR A 37 4.42 17.98 -6.67
N ARG A 38 4.57 18.57 -7.86
CA ARG A 38 5.72 18.33 -8.74
C ARG A 38 6.95 19.05 -8.19
N ILE A 39 8.07 18.34 -8.09
CA ILE A 39 9.35 18.89 -7.67
C ILE A 39 10.24 19.07 -8.90
N ASN A 40 10.85 20.24 -9.05
CA ASN A 40 11.81 20.49 -10.12
C ASN A 40 13.12 19.72 -9.86
N PRO A 41 13.57 18.83 -10.77
CA PRO A 41 14.82 18.08 -10.60
C PRO A 41 16.05 18.95 -10.33
N SER A 42 16.08 20.21 -10.81
CA SER A 42 17.22 21.12 -10.60
C SER A 42 17.41 21.58 -9.15
N LEU A 43 16.39 21.40 -8.29
CA LEU A 43 16.48 21.73 -6.87
C LEU A 43 17.26 20.68 -6.07
N PHE A 44 17.45 19.49 -6.63
CA PHE A 44 18.21 18.43 -5.97
C PHE A 44 19.71 18.67 -6.07
N GLN A 45 20.40 18.58 -4.94
CA GLN A 45 21.85 18.74 -4.84
C GLN A 45 22.51 17.45 -4.34
N PRO A 46 23.80 17.21 -4.63
CA PRO A 46 24.57 16.18 -3.95
C PRO A 46 24.61 16.42 -2.44
N VAL A 47 24.66 15.33 -1.66
CA VAL A 47 24.90 15.42 -0.21
C VAL A 47 26.39 15.72 0.01
N THR A 48 26.69 16.84 0.65
CA THR A 48 28.07 17.26 0.95
C THR A 48 28.31 17.50 2.44
N ASP A 49 27.26 17.53 3.27
CA ASP A 49 27.36 17.71 4.71
C ASP A 49 28.04 16.49 5.35
N PRO A 50 29.23 16.65 5.98
CA PRO A 50 29.91 15.56 6.66
C PRO A 50 29.08 14.89 7.75
N ALA A 51 28.19 15.63 8.43
CA ALA A 51 27.33 15.07 9.47
C ALA A 51 26.33 14.05 8.88
N ILE A 52 25.81 14.33 7.69
CA ILE A 52 24.92 13.41 6.97
C ILE A 52 25.70 12.26 6.33
N LEU A 53 26.85 12.56 5.69
CA LEU A 53 27.72 11.55 5.09
C LEU A 53 28.22 10.51 6.10
N ASN A 54 28.41 10.90 7.36
CA ASN A 54 28.76 9.97 8.44
C ASN A 54 27.61 9.05 8.87
N VAL A 55 26.36 9.38 8.54
CA VAL A 55 25.18 8.56 8.85
C VAL A 55 24.84 7.64 7.69
N ILE A 56 24.78 8.18 6.45
CA ILE A 56 24.42 7.36 5.30
C ILE A 56 25.52 6.34 4.94
N PRO A 57 25.16 5.14 4.45
CA PRO A 57 26.13 4.13 4.04
C PRO A 57 27.14 4.66 3.01
N PRO A 58 28.43 4.27 3.10
CA PRO A 58 29.46 4.74 2.17
C PRO A 58 29.15 4.51 0.68
N VAL A 59 28.43 3.43 0.36
CA VAL A 59 28.01 3.11 -1.01
C VAL A 59 27.06 4.17 -1.60
N ALA A 60 26.35 4.91 -0.74
CA ALA A 60 25.34 5.90 -1.09
C ALA A 60 25.91 7.32 -1.30
N HIS A 61 27.14 7.61 -0.82
CA HIS A 61 27.71 8.96 -0.74
C HIS A 61 27.68 9.75 -2.05
N SER A 62 28.03 9.10 -3.17
CA SER A 62 28.05 9.76 -4.49
C SER A 62 26.69 9.73 -5.22
N LYS A 63 25.73 8.97 -4.70
CA LYS A 63 24.49 8.59 -5.37
C LYS A 63 23.27 9.31 -4.83
N VAL A 64 23.24 9.55 -3.52
CA VAL A 64 22.13 10.24 -2.87
C VAL A 64 22.09 11.71 -3.28
N ARG A 65 20.87 12.19 -3.45
CA ARG A 65 20.53 13.58 -3.70
C ARG A 65 19.65 14.08 -2.57
N GLN A 66 19.78 15.36 -2.25
CA GLN A 66 19.00 16.03 -1.23
C GLN A 66 18.28 17.25 -1.76
N ILE A 67 17.15 17.58 -1.13
CA ILE A 67 16.41 18.82 -1.33
C ILE A 67 15.81 19.25 0.01
N HIS A 68 15.78 20.56 0.25
CA HIS A 68 14.97 21.15 1.30
C HIS A 68 13.54 21.35 0.75
N LEU A 69 12.59 20.52 1.21
CA LEU A 69 11.23 20.49 0.66
C LEU A 69 10.50 21.84 0.64
N PRO A 70 10.70 22.75 1.63
CA PRO A 70 10.13 24.11 1.57
C PRO A 70 10.55 24.91 0.33
N ASP A 71 11.72 24.63 -0.26
CA ASP A 71 12.18 25.29 -1.50
C ASP A 71 11.35 24.85 -2.72
N ALA A 72 10.66 23.71 -2.61
CA ALA A 72 9.67 23.23 -3.58
C ALA A 72 8.22 23.58 -3.18
N GLY A 73 8.03 24.42 -2.15
CA GLY A 73 6.71 24.80 -1.64
C GLY A 73 6.01 23.72 -0.81
N ILE A 74 6.75 22.70 -0.34
CA ILE A 74 6.21 21.58 0.44
C ILE A 74 6.61 21.76 1.90
N THR A 75 5.61 21.90 2.77
CA THR A 75 5.81 22.11 4.23
C THR A 75 5.08 21.08 5.09
N ASP A 76 4.17 20.28 4.52
CA ASP A 76 3.58 19.10 5.15
C ASP A 76 4.32 17.85 4.66
N TYR A 77 5.00 17.17 5.59
CA TYR A 77 5.78 15.95 5.32
C TYR A 77 5.02 14.66 5.65
N GLY A 78 3.74 14.80 6.03
CA GLY A 78 2.97 13.74 6.65
C GLY A 78 3.60 13.25 7.95
N VAL A 79 2.97 12.24 8.54
CA VAL A 79 3.46 11.57 9.75
C VAL A 79 3.58 10.08 9.50
N MET A 80 4.59 9.45 10.08
CA MET A 80 4.63 8.00 10.15
C MET A 80 3.47 7.52 11.05
N SER A 81 2.82 6.44 10.64
CA SER A 81 1.68 5.87 11.35
C SER A 81 1.72 4.35 11.31
N VAL A 82 1.01 3.72 12.23
CA VAL A 82 0.86 2.27 12.26
C VAL A 82 0.12 1.80 11.02
N TYR A 83 0.60 0.71 10.42
CA TYR A 83 0.02 0.10 9.23
C TYR A 83 0.19 -1.41 9.23
N GLY A 84 -0.48 -2.09 8.29
CA GLY A 84 -0.56 -3.55 8.22
C GLY A 84 -1.96 -4.03 8.59
N LEU A 85 -2.08 -5.27 9.02
CA LEU A 85 -3.35 -5.87 9.41
C LEU A 85 -3.96 -5.10 10.60
N HIS A 86 -5.26 -4.81 10.53
CA HIS A 86 -6.04 -4.07 11.54
C HIS A 86 -5.71 -2.58 11.71
N ALA A 87 -4.91 -1.99 10.82
CA ALA A 87 -4.64 -0.57 10.83
C ALA A 87 -5.22 0.11 9.59
N SER A 88 -5.99 1.18 9.81
CA SER A 88 -6.34 2.15 8.76
C SER A 88 -5.29 3.25 8.79
N ARG A 89 -4.72 3.60 7.62
CA ARG A 89 -3.74 4.67 7.56
C ARG A 89 -3.97 5.61 6.39
N ILE A 90 -3.51 6.84 6.60
CA ILE A 90 -3.07 7.75 5.55
C ILE A 90 -1.55 7.54 5.46
N ALA A 91 -1.03 7.26 4.28
CA ALA A 91 0.40 7.11 4.09
C ALA A 91 1.14 8.40 4.50
N PRO A 92 2.39 8.30 4.99
CA PRO A 92 3.25 9.47 5.08
C PRO A 92 3.50 10.06 3.68
N LEU A 93 4.21 11.18 3.60
CA LEU A 93 4.66 11.69 2.29
C LEU A 93 5.48 10.61 1.55
N GLU A 94 5.06 10.33 0.32
CA GLU A 94 5.70 9.40 -0.61
C GLU A 94 6.31 10.18 -1.78
N VAL A 95 7.38 9.62 -2.36
CA VAL A 95 8.11 10.23 -3.47
C VAL A 95 8.02 9.31 -4.68
N PHE A 96 7.78 9.90 -5.85
CA PHE A 96 7.64 9.19 -7.12
C PHE A 96 8.60 9.79 -8.15
N ILE A 97 9.26 8.93 -8.91
CA ILE A 97 10.12 9.32 -10.04
C ILE A 97 9.63 8.61 -11.29
N ASN A 98 9.30 9.38 -12.33
CA ASN A 98 8.81 8.88 -13.61
C ASN A 98 7.63 7.90 -13.45
N GLY A 99 6.69 8.26 -12.57
CA GLY A 99 5.51 7.45 -12.25
C GLY A 99 5.77 6.23 -11.36
N SER A 100 7.02 5.94 -10.99
CA SER A 100 7.37 4.83 -10.10
C SER A 100 7.54 5.29 -8.65
N PRO A 101 6.92 4.63 -7.66
CA PRO A 101 7.10 4.96 -6.26
C PRO A 101 8.50 4.58 -5.77
N LEU A 102 9.08 5.43 -4.94
CA LEU A 102 10.24 5.08 -4.12
C LEU A 102 9.80 4.36 -2.84
N ARG A 103 10.72 3.62 -2.20
CA ARG A 103 10.49 3.00 -0.89
C ARG A 103 11.19 3.79 0.21
N ILE A 104 10.59 3.81 1.40
CA ILE A 104 11.27 4.33 2.59
C ILE A 104 12.50 3.44 2.87
N ALA A 105 13.63 4.08 3.18
CA ALA A 105 14.87 3.43 3.57
C ALA A 105 14.64 2.41 4.70
N ARG A 106 15.13 1.18 4.52
CA ARG A 106 14.80 0.04 5.36
C ARG A 106 15.93 -0.97 5.41
N TRP A 107 15.96 -1.78 6.47
CA TRP A 107 16.84 -2.93 6.51
C TRP A 107 16.22 -4.11 7.28
N PRO A 108 16.39 -5.36 6.82
CA PRO A 108 16.93 -5.75 5.52
C PRO A 108 16.13 -5.20 4.35
N ASN A 109 16.83 -4.95 3.24
CA ASN A 109 16.22 -4.49 1.99
C ASN A 109 15.15 -5.46 1.51
N GLU A 110 15.48 -6.74 1.60
CA GLU A 110 14.63 -7.88 1.33
C GLU A 110 14.63 -8.79 2.57
N LEU A 111 13.52 -9.50 2.81
CA LEU A 111 13.32 -10.36 4.01
C LEU A 111 13.20 -9.57 5.33
N TYR A 112 13.55 -10.23 6.44
CA TYR A 112 13.38 -9.77 7.82
C TYR A 112 14.46 -10.35 8.73
N ILE A 113 14.67 -9.72 9.89
CA ILE A 113 15.50 -10.15 11.01
C ILE A 113 14.64 -10.99 11.97
N ASN A 114 15.17 -12.12 12.44
CA ASN A 114 14.52 -12.90 13.49
C ASN A 114 14.64 -12.20 14.85
N ILE A 115 13.53 -12.15 15.57
CA ILE A 115 13.53 -11.90 17.01
C ILE A 115 14.11 -13.13 17.71
N VAL A 116 15.16 -12.94 18.51
CA VAL A 116 15.86 -14.04 19.22
C VAL A 116 15.48 -14.14 20.69
N GLY A 117 14.79 -13.13 21.23
CA GLY A 117 14.35 -13.12 22.64
C GLY A 117 13.20 -12.15 22.90
N VAL A 118 12.31 -12.50 23.83
CA VAL A 118 11.18 -11.69 24.29
C VAL A 118 11.22 -11.60 25.82
N PRO A 119 12.12 -10.76 26.39
CA PRO A 119 12.45 -10.79 27.82
C PRO A 119 11.28 -10.44 28.74
N ASP A 120 10.28 -9.71 28.23
CA ASP A 120 9.07 -9.31 28.97
C ASP A 120 7.86 -10.23 28.70
N GLY A 121 8.09 -11.36 28.02
CA GLY A 121 7.03 -12.26 27.54
C GLY A 121 6.25 -11.71 26.34
N GLN A 122 5.27 -12.49 25.88
CA GLN A 122 4.53 -12.24 24.64
C GLN A 122 3.90 -10.84 24.56
N PHE A 123 3.33 -10.32 25.64
CA PHE A 123 2.67 -9.01 25.64
C PHE A 123 3.56 -7.87 26.16
N GLY A 124 4.88 -8.09 26.15
CA GLY A 124 5.89 -7.09 26.44
C GLY A 124 6.10 -6.10 25.29
N LEU A 125 6.95 -5.10 25.53
CA LEU A 125 7.32 -4.08 24.55
C LEU A 125 8.75 -4.25 24.00
N ARG A 126 9.53 -5.15 24.60
CA ARG A 126 10.94 -5.33 24.28
C ARG A 126 11.18 -6.66 23.59
N PHE A 127 12.03 -6.64 22.57
CA PHE A 127 12.54 -7.83 21.92
C PHE A 127 14.03 -7.70 21.65
N GLN A 128 14.70 -8.85 21.57
CA GLN A 128 16.10 -8.98 21.21
C GLN A 128 16.23 -9.47 19.78
N HIS A 129 17.30 -9.05 19.10
CA HIS A 129 17.64 -9.47 17.74
C HIS A 129 19.12 -9.83 17.63
N ASN A 130 19.54 -10.27 16.45
CA ASN A 130 20.94 -10.61 16.14
C ASN A 130 21.57 -9.74 15.04
N SER A 131 20.91 -8.66 14.62
CA SER A 131 21.49 -7.69 13.69
C SER A 131 22.71 -7.01 14.32
N THR A 132 23.77 -6.85 13.53
CA THR A 132 24.98 -6.11 13.89
C THR A 132 24.97 -4.65 13.43
N ARG A 133 23.87 -4.18 12.83
CA ARG A 133 23.71 -2.81 12.30
C ARG A 133 23.08 -1.83 13.30
N ASP A 134 22.62 -2.32 14.44
CA ASP A 134 21.88 -1.55 15.45
C ASP A 134 22.65 -0.37 16.06
N SER A 135 23.98 -0.42 16.07
CA SER A 135 24.81 0.73 16.43
C SER A 135 24.59 1.95 15.53
N HIS A 136 24.15 1.77 14.28
CA HIS A 136 23.81 2.87 13.38
C HIS A 136 22.41 3.41 13.65
N TRP A 137 21.49 2.56 14.10
CA TRP A 137 20.08 2.93 14.31
C TRP A 137 19.84 3.76 15.56
N MET A 138 20.72 3.67 16.57
CA MET A 138 20.50 4.28 17.89
C MET A 138 20.30 5.81 17.88
N ASN A 139 20.76 6.49 16.82
CA ASN A 139 20.67 7.95 16.68
C ASN A 139 19.63 8.39 15.64
N GLU A 140 18.82 7.46 15.14
CA GLU A 140 17.77 7.77 14.18
C GLU A 140 16.67 8.60 14.85
N LYS A 141 16.19 9.62 14.15
CA LYS A 141 15.28 10.62 14.73
C LYS A 141 13.83 10.14 14.87
N ASP A 142 13.39 9.29 13.95
CA ASP A 142 12.02 8.79 13.84
C ASP A 142 12.04 7.30 13.43
N PRO A 143 12.62 6.41 14.27
CA PRO A 143 12.81 5.00 13.94
C PRO A 143 11.50 4.20 13.99
N TRP A 144 11.27 3.40 12.94
CA TRP A 144 10.14 2.47 12.88
C TRP A 144 10.60 1.05 12.60
N VAL A 145 9.75 0.09 12.92
CA VAL A 145 9.92 -1.32 12.57
C VAL A 145 8.65 -1.86 11.96
N TYR A 146 8.77 -2.86 11.10
CA TYR A 146 7.64 -3.52 10.46
C TYR A 146 7.90 -5.01 10.30
N GLY A 147 6.88 -5.82 10.52
CA GLY A 147 6.97 -7.23 10.23
C GLY A 147 5.84 -8.01 10.86
N PHE A 148 6.11 -9.28 11.11
CA PHE A 148 5.16 -10.25 11.61
C PHE A 148 5.54 -10.60 13.03
N TRP A 149 4.81 -10.02 13.99
CA TRP A 149 5.20 -10.03 15.40
C TRP A 149 4.92 -11.35 16.10
N TYR A 150 3.77 -11.94 15.80
CA TYR A 150 3.33 -13.22 16.37
C TYR A 150 2.82 -14.19 15.32
N TRP A 151 2.08 -13.73 14.31
CA TRP A 151 1.57 -14.60 13.26
C TRP A 151 2.12 -14.16 11.91
N SER A 152 2.40 -15.11 11.02
CA SER A 152 2.90 -14.86 9.65
C SER A 152 1.82 -14.33 8.70
N TRP A 153 0.59 -14.17 9.19
CA TRP A 153 -0.55 -13.55 8.51
C TRP A 153 -0.95 -12.22 9.14
N ALA A 154 -0.28 -11.75 10.20
CA ALA A 154 -0.60 -10.51 10.89
C ALA A 154 0.61 -9.58 10.90
N ASP A 155 0.86 -8.93 9.76
CA ASP A 155 1.87 -7.88 9.66
C ASP A 155 1.42 -6.60 10.36
N ALA A 156 2.34 -5.89 10.98
CA ALA A 156 2.12 -4.52 11.41
C ALA A 156 3.43 -3.73 11.48
N SER A 157 3.35 -2.41 11.33
CA SER A 157 4.42 -1.50 11.76
C SER A 157 4.26 -1.14 13.23
N ALA A 158 5.37 -0.77 13.87
CA ALA A 158 5.40 -0.26 15.23
C ALA A 158 6.48 0.82 15.35
N GLU A 159 6.17 1.85 16.14
CA GLU A 159 7.09 2.90 16.50
C GLU A 159 8.12 2.39 17.53
N VAL A 160 9.37 2.83 17.39
CA VAL A 160 10.46 2.46 18.28
C VAL A 160 10.68 3.56 19.32
N ALA A 161 10.53 3.22 20.60
CA ALA A 161 10.83 4.12 21.71
C ALA A 161 12.33 4.14 22.06
N LYS A 162 13.03 3.03 21.89
CA LYS A 162 14.46 2.93 22.21
C LYS A 162 15.14 1.78 21.45
N ILE A 163 16.38 2.03 21.03
CA ILE A 163 17.31 1.02 20.52
C ILE A 163 18.50 0.96 21.47
N ASP A 164 18.85 -0.24 21.95
CA ASP A 164 20.00 -0.51 22.82
C ASP A 164 20.94 -1.51 22.13
N PRO A 165 21.98 -1.01 21.43
CA PRO A 165 22.93 -1.87 20.73
C PRO A 165 23.78 -2.75 21.64
N SER A 166 23.94 -2.38 22.93
CA SER A 166 24.77 -3.16 23.86
C SER A 166 24.10 -4.49 24.22
N ASN A 167 22.77 -4.52 24.19
CA ASN A 167 21.97 -5.70 24.49
C ASN A 167 21.20 -6.25 23.26
N HIS A 168 21.46 -5.70 22.07
CA HIS A 168 20.73 -5.95 20.82
C HIS A 168 19.20 -5.92 21.00
N MET A 169 18.71 -4.86 21.65
CA MET A 169 17.34 -4.76 22.11
C MET A 169 16.62 -3.55 21.54
N ILE A 170 15.40 -3.78 21.05
CA ILE A 170 14.49 -2.72 20.60
C ILE A 170 13.29 -2.69 21.56
N THR A 171 12.90 -1.48 21.96
CA THR A 171 11.70 -1.21 22.76
C THR A 171 10.69 -0.49 21.89
N LEU A 172 9.49 -1.06 21.77
CA LEU A 172 8.36 -0.46 21.08
C LEU A 172 7.63 0.55 21.97
N THR A 173 7.01 1.56 21.36
CA THR A 173 6.15 2.51 22.09
C THR A 173 4.85 1.84 22.54
N ASN A 174 4.30 0.93 21.72
CA ASN A 174 3.01 0.28 21.94
C ASN A 174 3.09 -1.24 21.73
N LYS A 175 2.16 -1.96 22.35
CA LYS A 175 2.04 -3.42 22.15
C LYS A 175 1.53 -3.72 20.75
N THR A 176 2.06 -4.78 20.16
CA THR A 176 1.53 -5.35 18.92
C THR A 176 0.26 -6.14 19.23
N TYR A 177 -0.66 -6.25 18.26
CA TYR A 177 -2.01 -6.78 18.49
C TYR A 177 -2.02 -8.20 19.10
N TYR A 178 -1.20 -9.11 18.54
CA TYR A 178 -1.08 -10.50 19.02
C TYR A 178 0.14 -10.73 19.94
N GLY A 179 0.89 -9.68 20.26
CA GLY A 179 2.13 -9.76 21.00
C GLY A 179 3.35 -10.10 20.15
N LEU A 180 4.44 -10.46 20.83
CA LEU A 180 5.76 -10.75 20.30
C LEU A 180 6.08 -12.23 20.49
N ARG A 181 6.92 -12.78 19.62
CA ARG A 181 7.53 -14.11 19.81
C ARG A 181 8.89 -14.21 19.15
N THR A 182 9.63 -15.27 19.45
CA THR A 182 10.88 -15.58 18.76
C THR A 182 10.62 -16.06 17.34
N GLY A 183 11.43 -15.60 16.40
CA GLY A 183 11.33 -15.94 14.99
C GLY A 183 12.08 -17.20 14.62
N HIS A 184 11.59 -17.86 13.57
CA HIS A 184 12.19 -19.05 12.97
C HIS A 184 12.31 -18.92 11.44
N LEU A 185 12.40 -17.69 10.94
CA LEU A 185 12.55 -17.42 9.51
C LEU A 185 13.83 -18.09 8.99
N GLN A 186 13.68 -18.93 7.97
CA GLN A 186 14.76 -19.66 7.29
C GLN A 186 14.80 -19.23 5.82
N THR A 187 15.98 -19.19 5.21
CA THR A 187 16.17 -18.72 3.83
C THR A 187 16.06 -19.83 2.78
N ASP A 188 15.85 -21.08 3.18
CA ASP A 188 15.88 -22.26 2.32
C ASP A 188 14.49 -22.81 1.96
N ASN A 189 13.45 -21.96 2.03
CA ASN A 189 12.07 -22.26 1.66
C ASN A 189 11.43 -23.47 2.37
N ARG A 190 11.98 -23.94 3.49
CA ARG A 190 11.37 -25.02 4.28
C ARG A 190 10.07 -24.57 4.96
N ASP A 191 9.11 -25.47 5.03
CA ASP A 191 7.87 -25.26 5.77
C ASP A 191 8.18 -25.13 7.27
N ILE A 192 7.79 -24.01 7.87
CA ILE A 192 7.79 -23.86 9.33
C ILE A 192 6.41 -24.27 9.86
N GLY A 193 6.41 -24.99 10.99
CA GLY A 193 5.18 -25.41 11.65
C GLY A 193 4.34 -24.21 12.11
N TYR A 194 3.06 -24.44 12.37
CA TYR A 194 2.13 -23.42 12.87
C TYR A 194 2.66 -22.73 14.14
N ASP A 195 3.28 -23.49 15.04
CA ASP A 195 3.95 -23.03 16.26
C ASP A 195 5.19 -22.15 15.99
N LYS A 196 5.66 -22.07 14.75
CA LYS A 196 6.93 -21.41 14.35
C LYS A 196 6.80 -20.23 13.36
N GLN A 197 5.58 -19.82 12.99
CA GLN A 197 5.26 -18.56 12.28
C GLN A 197 5.86 -17.28 12.94
N GLY A 198 5.62 -16.08 12.41
CA GLY A 198 5.94 -14.78 13.04
C GLY A 198 7.32 -14.61 13.72
N GLY A 199 7.45 -13.57 14.54
CA GLY A 199 8.67 -13.24 15.27
C GLY A 199 9.78 -12.67 14.39
N TYR A 200 9.47 -11.98 13.30
CA TYR A 200 10.48 -11.38 12.42
C TYR A 200 10.07 -9.99 11.94
N PHE A 201 11.06 -9.10 11.81
CA PHE A 201 10.86 -7.67 11.57
C PHE A 201 11.96 -7.08 10.68
N ARG A 202 11.73 -5.88 10.16
CA ARG A 202 12.72 -5.02 9.51
C ARG A 202 12.64 -3.64 10.13
N VAL A 203 13.74 -2.89 10.12
CA VAL A 203 13.75 -1.46 10.46
C VAL A 203 13.31 -0.64 9.26
N LEU A 204 12.71 0.52 9.53
CA LEU A 204 12.16 1.45 8.55
C LEU A 204 12.46 2.89 8.97
N ASN A 205 12.49 3.78 7.99
CA ASN A 205 12.64 5.23 8.19
C ASN A 205 13.97 5.55 8.89
N MET A 206 15.03 4.84 8.50
CA MET A 206 16.39 5.01 9.01
C MET A 206 17.26 5.62 7.92
N LEU A 207 17.82 6.82 8.13
CA LEU A 207 18.73 7.44 7.16
C LEU A 207 20.01 6.59 6.96
N SER A 208 20.45 5.93 8.03
CA SER A 208 21.58 4.98 8.02
C SER A 208 21.36 3.73 7.18
N GLU A 209 20.12 3.48 6.72
CA GLU A 209 19.77 2.35 5.86
C GLU A 209 19.35 2.81 4.45
N LEU A 210 19.68 4.05 4.05
CA LEU A 210 19.50 4.53 2.68
C LEU A 210 20.64 4.00 1.79
N ASP A 211 20.51 2.76 1.30
CA ASP A 211 21.66 1.97 0.84
C ASP A 211 21.56 1.43 -0.60
N GLN A 212 20.43 1.64 -1.28
CA GLN A 212 20.20 1.15 -2.65
C GLN A 212 19.33 2.10 -3.50
N PRO A 213 19.37 1.97 -4.85
CA PRO A 213 18.49 2.72 -5.73
C PRO A 213 17.01 2.53 -5.41
N GLY A 214 16.26 3.62 -5.49
CA GLY A 214 14.82 3.62 -5.29
C GLY A 214 14.39 3.89 -3.85
N GLU A 215 15.33 4.21 -2.96
CA GLU A 215 15.05 4.52 -1.57
C GLU A 215 15.01 6.03 -1.29
N TYR A 216 14.28 6.41 -0.25
CA TYR A 216 14.27 7.76 0.28
C TYR A 216 14.12 7.81 1.81
N TYR A 217 14.53 8.93 2.39
CA TYR A 217 14.35 9.30 3.79
C TYR A 217 13.96 10.79 3.88
N ILE A 218 13.05 11.13 4.80
CA ILE A 218 12.66 12.51 5.07
C ILE A 218 12.97 12.83 6.53
N ASP A 219 13.85 13.79 6.74
CA ASP A 219 14.01 14.40 8.06
C ASP A 219 12.86 15.38 8.30
N ARG A 220 11.78 14.88 8.91
CA ARG A 220 10.57 15.68 9.17
C ARG A 220 10.82 16.85 10.13
N SER A 221 11.90 16.83 10.90
CA SER A 221 12.26 17.93 11.81
C SER A 221 12.88 19.13 11.08
N THR A 222 13.49 18.89 9.91
CA THR A 222 14.20 19.91 9.13
C THR A 222 13.60 20.14 7.74
N GLY A 223 12.79 19.22 7.23
CA GLY A 223 12.22 19.27 5.89
C GLY A 223 13.14 18.80 4.78
N PHE A 224 14.27 18.17 5.11
CA PHE A 224 15.16 17.60 4.09
C PHE A 224 14.68 16.23 3.61
N LEU A 225 14.53 16.09 2.30
CA LEU A 225 14.36 14.81 1.61
C LEU A 225 15.72 14.37 1.06
N TYR A 226 16.10 13.14 1.36
CA TYR A 226 17.26 12.43 0.81
C TYR A 226 16.76 11.25 -0.01
N LEU A 227 17.22 11.10 -1.25
CA LEU A 227 16.82 9.97 -2.10
C LEU A 227 17.97 9.43 -2.94
N TRP A 228 17.92 8.14 -3.23
CA TRP A 228 18.76 7.49 -4.23
C TRP A 228 17.93 7.25 -5.49
N PRO A 229 18.19 7.96 -6.61
CA PRO A 229 17.42 7.80 -7.84
C PRO A 229 17.43 6.36 -8.39
N ASN A 230 16.26 5.82 -8.73
CA ASN A 230 16.08 4.56 -9.47
C ASN A 230 15.96 4.76 -10.99
N THR A 231 16.46 5.89 -11.51
CA THR A 231 16.43 6.17 -12.95
C THR A 231 17.38 5.21 -13.69
N PRO A 232 17.15 4.97 -14.99
CA PRO A 232 18.04 4.10 -15.78
C PRO A 232 19.52 4.53 -15.77
N THR A 233 19.79 5.83 -15.60
CA THR A 233 21.15 6.39 -15.54
C THR A 233 21.72 6.42 -14.12
N GLY A 234 20.93 6.08 -13.09
CA GLY A 234 21.30 6.20 -11.68
C GLY A 234 21.50 7.65 -11.21
N THR A 235 21.03 8.63 -11.98
CA THR A 235 21.13 10.07 -11.69
C THR A 235 19.87 10.79 -12.14
N LEU A 236 19.54 11.92 -11.49
CA LEU A 236 18.43 12.77 -11.92
C LEU A 236 18.80 13.59 -13.16
N GLN A 237 17.86 13.70 -14.08
CA GLN A 237 17.91 14.50 -15.29
C GLN A 237 16.78 15.55 -15.26
N SER A 238 16.93 16.63 -16.03
CA SER A 238 15.89 17.68 -16.11
C SER A 238 14.57 17.19 -16.71
N SER A 239 14.59 16.09 -17.45
CA SER A 239 13.40 15.44 -18.03
C SER A 239 12.66 14.55 -17.05
N ASP A 240 13.25 14.20 -15.90
CA ASP A 240 12.59 13.34 -14.93
C ASP A 240 11.38 14.03 -14.30
N VAL A 241 10.31 13.28 -14.11
CA VAL A 241 9.07 13.74 -13.47
C VAL A 241 9.07 13.28 -12.02
N ILE A 242 9.27 14.21 -11.10
CA ILE A 242 9.36 13.92 -9.66
C ILE A 242 8.14 14.50 -8.96
N TYR A 243 7.47 13.68 -8.16
CA TYR A 243 6.31 14.08 -7.35
C TYR A 243 6.50 13.70 -5.88
N ALA A 244 5.94 14.53 -5.00
CA ALA A 244 5.71 14.21 -3.60
C ALA A 244 4.19 14.19 -3.34
N SER A 245 3.66 13.15 -2.70
CA SER A 245 2.22 13.07 -2.38
C SER A 245 1.85 14.07 -1.28
N ILE A 246 0.82 14.90 -1.50
CA ILE A 246 0.36 15.89 -0.53
C ILE A 246 -1.06 15.58 -0.05
N LEU A 247 -2.00 15.40 -0.97
CA LEU A 247 -3.39 15.17 -0.62
C LEU A 247 -3.61 13.76 -0.08
N GLU A 248 -4.54 13.63 0.87
CA GLU A 248 -5.02 12.32 1.30
C GLU A 248 -5.77 11.63 0.17
N ASN A 249 -6.78 12.30 -0.40
CA ASN A 249 -7.58 11.74 -1.49
C ASN A 249 -7.52 12.67 -2.71
N CYS A 250 -7.51 12.09 -3.91
CA CYS A 250 -7.67 12.89 -5.13
C CYS A 250 -9.15 13.26 -5.34
N ILE A 251 -10.03 12.26 -5.46
CA ILE A 251 -11.46 12.44 -5.74
C ILE A 251 -12.32 11.76 -4.68
N THR A 252 -13.34 12.46 -4.20
CA THR A 252 -14.32 11.94 -3.24
C THR A 252 -15.76 12.25 -3.67
N LEU A 253 -16.56 11.20 -3.86
CA LEU A 253 -18.01 11.26 -3.97
C LEU A 253 -18.58 11.12 -2.57
N GLN A 254 -19.24 12.19 -2.10
CA GLN A 254 -19.89 12.22 -0.80
C GLN A 254 -21.08 11.25 -0.74
N ASP A 255 -21.59 11.03 0.48
CA ASP A 255 -22.72 10.12 0.73
C ASP A 255 -23.91 10.42 -0.20
N GLY A 256 -24.43 9.37 -0.84
CA GLY A 256 -25.65 9.44 -1.66
C GLY A 256 -25.49 10.07 -3.05
N VAL A 257 -24.27 10.40 -3.49
CA VAL A 257 -24.03 10.91 -4.85
C VAL A 257 -24.44 9.87 -5.90
N SER A 258 -25.10 10.33 -6.97
CA SER A 258 -25.53 9.43 -8.04
C SER A 258 -25.55 10.04 -9.43
N ASN A 259 -25.58 9.15 -10.42
CA ASN A 259 -25.62 9.46 -11.86
C ASN A 259 -24.39 10.26 -12.33
N ILE A 260 -23.20 9.78 -11.99
CA ILE A 260 -21.92 10.38 -12.36
C ILE A 260 -20.96 9.31 -12.88
N ASN A 261 -20.22 9.62 -13.94
CA ASN A 261 -19.26 8.73 -14.56
C ASN A 261 -17.90 9.41 -14.73
N PHE A 262 -16.82 8.62 -14.67
CA PHE A 262 -15.45 9.07 -14.88
C PHE A 262 -14.79 8.17 -15.93
N GLU A 263 -14.25 8.78 -17.00
CA GLU A 263 -13.73 8.04 -18.16
C GLU A 263 -12.42 8.62 -18.73
N ASP A 264 -11.50 7.75 -19.14
CA ASP A 264 -10.35 8.10 -20.01
C ASP A 264 -9.30 9.05 -19.39
N PHE A 265 -8.95 8.91 -18.10
CA PHE A 265 -7.86 9.69 -17.49
C PHE A 265 -7.16 8.96 -16.32
N THR A 266 -5.99 9.47 -15.92
CA THR A 266 -5.17 8.95 -14.83
C THR A 266 -5.43 9.69 -13.52
N ILE A 267 -5.49 8.96 -12.39
CA ILE A 267 -5.56 9.49 -11.02
C ILE A 267 -4.35 8.95 -10.25
N GLU A 268 -3.55 9.82 -9.62
CA GLU A 268 -2.30 9.37 -8.98
C GLU A 268 -1.78 10.22 -7.81
N ASN A 269 -0.82 9.64 -7.07
CA ASN A 269 0.06 10.31 -6.10
C ASN A 269 -0.65 10.94 -4.87
N CYS A 270 -1.60 10.22 -4.28
CA CYS A 270 -2.27 10.62 -3.03
C CYS A 270 -2.01 9.63 -1.88
N ARG A 271 -2.13 10.10 -0.64
CA ARG A 271 -1.73 9.35 0.57
C ARG A 271 -2.75 8.30 1.03
N ALA A 272 -3.98 8.35 0.56
CA ALA A 272 -5.04 7.41 0.87
C ALA A 272 -5.75 6.95 -0.42
N PHE A 273 -6.86 7.57 -0.81
CA PHE A 273 -7.70 7.07 -1.91
C PHE A 273 -7.50 7.84 -3.22
N GLY A 274 -7.28 7.13 -4.32
CA GLY A 274 -7.35 7.74 -5.65
C GLY A 274 -8.76 8.25 -5.91
N LEU A 275 -9.73 7.35 -5.79
CA LEU A 275 -11.14 7.67 -5.84
C LEU A 275 -11.89 7.01 -4.68
N SER A 276 -12.72 7.79 -3.98
CA SER A 276 -13.58 7.31 -2.90
C SER A 276 -15.04 7.65 -3.15
N ALA A 277 -15.95 6.75 -2.80
CA ALA A 277 -17.39 6.94 -2.88
C ALA A 277 -18.09 6.31 -1.67
N THR A 278 -19.07 7.01 -1.12
CA THR A 278 -19.88 6.53 0.01
C THR A 278 -21.35 6.46 -0.42
N SER A 279 -22.00 5.31 -0.19
CA SER A 279 -23.41 5.05 -0.50
C SER A 279 -23.87 5.60 -1.86
N SER A 280 -23.02 5.50 -2.87
CA SER A 280 -23.22 6.15 -4.18
C SER A 280 -23.96 5.22 -5.15
N HIS A 281 -24.78 5.79 -6.02
CA HIS A 281 -25.70 5.02 -6.87
C HIS A 281 -25.54 5.34 -8.35
N ASN A 282 -25.61 4.34 -9.23
CA ASN A 282 -25.50 4.53 -10.70
C ASN A 282 -24.23 5.32 -11.07
N VAL A 283 -23.07 4.77 -10.71
CA VAL A 283 -21.76 5.38 -10.92
C VAL A 283 -20.91 4.48 -11.80
N THR A 284 -20.22 5.04 -12.79
CA THR A 284 -19.28 4.29 -13.63
C THR A 284 -17.88 4.86 -13.54
N PHE A 285 -16.91 4.02 -13.24
CA PHE A 285 -15.48 4.28 -13.42
C PHE A 285 -15.01 3.41 -14.57
N ARG A 286 -14.59 4.04 -15.68
CA ARG A 286 -14.24 3.30 -16.89
C ARG A 286 -12.97 3.80 -17.54
N ASN A 287 -12.11 2.88 -17.98
CA ASN A 287 -10.89 3.26 -18.72
C ASN A 287 -10.05 4.30 -17.96
N LEU A 288 -9.93 4.10 -16.64
CA LEU A 288 -9.09 4.92 -15.78
C LEU A 288 -7.78 4.20 -15.49
N GLU A 289 -6.70 4.95 -15.37
CA GLU A 289 -5.49 4.46 -14.71
C GLU A 289 -5.47 5.05 -13.29
N VAL A 290 -5.47 4.21 -12.25
CA VAL A 290 -5.39 4.66 -10.86
C VAL A 290 -4.17 4.05 -10.22
N LYS A 291 -3.18 4.88 -9.89
CA LYS A 291 -1.88 4.40 -9.40
C LYS A 291 -1.31 5.23 -8.27
N ASN A 292 -0.28 4.69 -7.61
CA ASN A 292 0.50 5.43 -6.62
C ASN A 292 -0.37 5.99 -5.47
N THR A 293 -1.31 5.18 -4.97
CA THR A 293 -2.16 5.56 -3.84
C THR A 293 -1.68 4.90 -2.55
N GLY A 294 -1.57 5.69 -1.48
CA GLY A 294 -1.07 5.21 -0.19
C GLY A 294 -2.00 4.26 0.56
N TRP A 295 -3.27 4.17 0.12
CA TRP A 295 -4.26 3.16 0.54
C TRP A 295 -4.92 2.51 -0.69
N VAL A 296 -6.25 2.57 -0.85
CA VAL A 296 -6.98 1.90 -1.94
C VAL A 296 -7.08 2.79 -3.19
N GLY A 297 -6.85 2.23 -4.38
CA GLY A 297 -7.02 2.94 -5.64
C GLY A 297 -8.44 3.47 -5.84
N ILE A 298 -9.43 2.55 -5.89
CA ILE A 298 -10.86 2.88 -6.01
C ILE A 298 -11.61 2.26 -4.84
N SER A 299 -12.24 3.08 -3.99
CA SER A 299 -12.97 2.62 -2.80
C SER A 299 -14.43 3.08 -2.80
N CYS A 300 -15.35 2.15 -2.94
CA CYS A 300 -16.79 2.36 -2.81
C CYS A 300 -17.30 1.63 -1.56
N ARG A 301 -17.82 2.38 -0.59
CA ARG A 301 -18.20 1.87 0.75
C ARG A 301 -19.65 2.21 1.12
N GLY A 302 -20.17 1.51 2.12
CA GLY A 302 -21.56 1.66 2.55
C GLY A 302 -22.54 1.08 1.53
N ASP A 303 -23.71 1.69 1.36
CA ASP A 303 -24.75 1.17 0.45
C ASP A 303 -24.54 1.68 -0.99
N CYS A 304 -23.41 1.34 -1.61
CA CYS A 304 -23.22 1.67 -3.03
C CYS A 304 -24.01 0.70 -3.90
N ARG A 305 -24.76 1.20 -4.89
CA ARG A 305 -25.57 0.36 -5.78
C ARG A 305 -25.41 0.71 -7.25
N ASN A 306 -25.43 -0.29 -8.12
CA ASN A 306 -25.19 -0.14 -9.55
C ASN A 306 -23.89 0.64 -9.84
N VAL A 307 -22.84 0.40 -9.05
CA VAL A 307 -21.51 0.95 -9.29
C VAL A 307 -20.72 -0.01 -10.17
N THR A 308 -20.19 0.49 -11.29
CA THR A 308 -19.38 -0.28 -12.23
C THR A 308 -17.95 0.24 -12.27
N VAL A 309 -16.97 -0.63 -12.02
CA VAL A 309 -15.54 -0.40 -12.27
C VAL A 309 -15.14 -1.27 -13.45
N SER A 310 -14.80 -0.67 -14.60
CA SER A 310 -14.51 -1.43 -15.82
C SER A 310 -13.36 -0.91 -16.65
N LYS A 311 -12.56 -1.81 -17.23
CA LYS A 311 -11.44 -1.42 -18.12
C LYS A 311 -10.41 -0.52 -17.45
N CYS A 312 -10.31 -0.57 -16.13
CA CYS A 312 -9.38 0.24 -15.38
C CYS A 312 -8.07 -0.51 -15.16
N ASP A 313 -6.98 0.25 -15.19
CA ASP A 313 -5.66 -0.17 -14.76
C ASP A 313 -5.44 0.35 -13.33
N VAL A 314 -5.35 -0.54 -12.34
CA VAL A 314 -5.19 -0.15 -10.92
C VAL A 314 -3.94 -0.78 -10.35
N HIS A 315 -2.91 0.03 -10.06
CA HIS A 315 -1.60 -0.53 -9.72
C HIS A 315 -0.69 0.35 -8.86
N ASP A 316 0.32 -0.26 -8.24
CA ASP A 316 1.26 0.43 -7.34
C ASP A 316 0.57 1.10 -6.12
N CYS A 317 -0.56 0.52 -5.71
CA CYS A 317 -1.39 0.93 -4.59
C CYS A 317 -1.19 0.01 -3.37
N ASP A 318 -1.61 0.43 -2.18
CA ASP A 318 -1.68 -0.50 -1.04
C ASP A 318 -2.90 -1.44 -1.19
N GLY A 319 -4.05 -0.95 -1.66
CA GLY A 319 -5.21 -1.76 -2.07
C GLY A 319 -5.65 -1.43 -3.50
N GLY A 320 -6.21 -2.39 -4.23
CA GLY A 320 -6.67 -2.16 -5.60
C GLY A 320 -8.06 -1.52 -5.63
N VAL A 321 -9.10 -2.36 -5.62
CA VAL A 321 -10.51 -1.95 -5.63
C VAL A 321 -11.21 -2.43 -4.37
N SER A 322 -11.97 -1.57 -3.70
CA SER A 322 -12.88 -1.95 -2.61
C SER A 322 -14.31 -1.64 -3.04
N ILE A 323 -15.20 -2.62 -3.00
CA ILE A 323 -16.61 -2.48 -3.42
C ILE A 323 -17.57 -3.07 -2.39
N GLU A 324 -18.35 -2.22 -1.74
CA GLU A 324 -19.37 -2.62 -0.77
C GLU A 324 -20.74 -2.11 -1.21
N GLY A 325 -21.79 -2.90 -0.98
CA GLY A 325 -23.13 -2.45 -1.30
C GLY A 325 -24.22 -3.47 -1.03
N GLY A 326 -25.47 -2.99 -1.10
CA GLY A 326 -26.65 -3.80 -0.83
C GLY A 326 -26.97 -3.86 0.67
N ASP A 327 -28.05 -4.57 0.99
CA ASP A 327 -28.54 -4.73 2.36
C ASP A 327 -28.45 -6.20 2.74
N ARG A 328 -27.45 -6.54 3.55
CA ARG A 328 -27.20 -7.91 3.98
C ARG A 328 -28.31 -8.49 4.86
N PRO A 329 -28.82 -7.79 5.91
CA PRO A 329 -29.97 -8.26 6.68
C PRO A 329 -31.19 -8.67 5.84
N ASN A 330 -31.45 -7.94 4.75
CA ASN A 330 -32.61 -8.17 3.88
C ASN A 330 -32.28 -8.89 2.55
N LEU A 331 -31.02 -9.27 2.34
CA LEU A 331 -30.49 -9.83 1.07
C LEU A 331 -30.85 -8.98 -0.17
N ILE A 332 -30.84 -7.65 -0.03
CA ILE A 332 -31.08 -6.75 -1.17
C ILE A 332 -29.78 -6.63 -1.97
N PRO A 333 -29.76 -7.00 -3.26
CA PRO A 333 -28.56 -6.97 -4.08
C PRO A 333 -28.08 -5.54 -4.34
N SER A 334 -26.76 -5.36 -4.41
CA SER A 334 -26.13 -4.08 -4.76
C SER A 334 -26.20 -3.76 -6.25
N GLY A 335 -26.09 -4.79 -7.11
CA GLY A 335 -25.92 -4.61 -8.56
C GLY A 335 -24.54 -4.08 -8.95
N ASN A 336 -23.56 -4.09 -8.05
CA ASN A 336 -22.21 -3.59 -8.33
C ASN A 336 -21.41 -4.59 -9.19
N LEU A 337 -20.56 -4.05 -10.04
CA LEU A 337 -19.80 -4.79 -11.05
C LEU A 337 -18.34 -4.32 -11.10
N VAL A 338 -17.40 -5.26 -10.97
CA VAL A 338 -15.98 -5.04 -11.22
C VAL A 338 -15.59 -5.96 -12.37
N GLU A 339 -15.41 -5.41 -13.57
CA GLU A 339 -15.16 -6.22 -14.76
C GLU A 339 -14.07 -5.71 -15.70
N ASP A 340 -13.37 -6.64 -16.37
CA ASP A 340 -12.42 -6.30 -17.44
C ASP A 340 -11.32 -5.33 -16.96
N ASN A 341 -10.91 -5.42 -15.69
CA ASN A 341 -9.85 -4.57 -15.13
C ASN A 341 -8.53 -5.30 -15.06
N HIS A 342 -7.43 -4.55 -15.10
CA HIS A 342 -6.09 -5.03 -14.84
C HIS A 342 -5.62 -4.45 -13.50
N ILE A 343 -5.39 -5.30 -12.50
CA ILE A 343 -5.06 -4.88 -11.13
C ILE A 343 -3.75 -5.54 -10.71
N TRP A 344 -2.70 -4.77 -10.41
CA TRP A 344 -1.40 -5.37 -10.11
C TRP A 344 -0.47 -4.56 -9.19
N ARG A 345 0.54 -5.23 -8.62
CA ARG A 345 1.48 -4.62 -7.66
C ARG A 345 0.73 -3.91 -6.52
N VAL A 346 -0.17 -4.68 -5.88
CA VAL A 346 -0.96 -4.24 -4.74
C VAL A 346 -0.31 -4.76 -3.44
N GLY A 347 -0.38 -3.96 -2.38
CA GLY A 347 0.33 -4.21 -1.12
C GLY A 347 1.74 -3.65 -1.11
N ARG A 348 1.92 -2.45 -1.69
CA ARG A 348 3.22 -1.78 -1.78
C ARG A 348 3.89 -1.58 -0.41
N VAL A 349 3.09 -1.42 0.65
CA VAL A 349 3.61 -1.14 1.98
C VAL A 349 3.09 -2.13 3.02
N SER A 350 1.79 -2.44 3.00
CA SER A 350 1.16 -3.46 3.84
C SER A 350 1.14 -4.80 3.13
N VAL A 351 1.37 -5.89 3.87
CA VAL A 351 1.39 -7.23 3.28
C VAL A 351 -0.01 -7.84 3.32
N THR A 352 -0.57 -8.08 4.51
CA THR A 352 -1.86 -8.78 4.67
C THR A 352 -3.05 -7.82 4.67
N GLY A 353 -2.84 -6.55 5.04
CA GLY A 353 -3.88 -5.50 5.01
C GLY A 353 -4.30 -5.04 3.60
N ALA A 354 -3.74 -5.64 2.56
CA ALA A 354 -3.77 -5.20 1.17
C ALA A 354 -4.38 -6.26 0.25
N MET A 355 -5.48 -5.93 -0.44
CA MET A 355 -6.19 -6.84 -1.34
C MET A 355 -6.26 -6.27 -2.75
N GLY A 356 -6.19 -7.14 -3.77
CA GLY A 356 -6.46 -6.75 -5.15
C GLY A 356 -7.89 -6.21 -5.31
N VAL A 357 -8.87 -7.01 -4.92
CA VAL A 357 -10.28 -6.61 -4.79
C VAL A 357 -10.80 -7.01 -3.42
N SER A 358 -11.31 -6.07 -2.65
CA SER A 358 -12.09 -6.33 -1.43
C SER A 358 -13.56 -6.11 -1.73
N GLN A 359 -14.42 -7.07 -1.42
CA GLN A 359 -15.86 -6.91 -1.58
C GLN A 359 -16.64 -7.20 -0.30
N ALA A 360 -17.73 -6.44 -0.11
CA ALA A 360 -18.65 -6.61 1.00
C ALA A 360 -20.12 -6.44 0.58
N GLY A 361 -21.05 -7.04 1.33
CA GLY A 361 -22.49 -6.80 1.18
C GLY A 361 -23.23 -7.93 0.45
N VAL A 362 -24.02 -7.61 -0.59
CA VAL A 362 -24.85 -8.60 -1.29
C VAL A 362 -24.75 -8.46 -2.81
N HIS A 363 -24.45 -9.56 -3.50
CA HIS A 363 -24.54 -9.69 -4.97
C HIS A 363 -23.70 -8.65 -5.76
N ASN A 364 -22.47 -8.41 -5.31
CA ASN A 364 -21.42 -7.85 -6.16
C ASN A 364 -20.92 -8.93 -7.16
N ILE A 365 -20.61 -8.50 -8.39
CA ILE A 365 -20.08 -9.38 -9.45
C ILE A 365 -18.65 -8.94 -9.80
N ILE A 366 -17.70 -9.86 -9.66
CA ILE A 366 -16.28 -9.66 -10.00
C ILE A 366 -15.93 -10.62 -11.12
N ARG A 367 -15.71 -10.11 -12.35
CA ARG A 367 -15.49 -10.98 -13.52
C ARG A 367 -14.51 -10.46 -14.56
N TYR A 368 -13.87 -11.35 -15.31
CA TYR A 368 -12.95 -10.99 -16.40
C TYR A 368 -11.80 -10.06 -15.97
N ASN A 369 -11.45 -10.01 -14.69
CA ASN A 369 -10.33 -9.19 -14.23
C ASN A 369 -9.03 -9.99 -14.31
N HIS A 370 -7.94 -9.32 -14.64
CA HIS A 370 -6.58 -9.84 -14.49
C HIS A 370 -5.97 -9.24 -13.23
N ILE A 371 -5.75 -10.07 -12.20
CA ILE A 371 -5.28 -9.61 -10.88
C ILE A 371 -3.97 -10.33 -10.55
N HIS A 372 -2.88 -9.57 -10.35
CA HIS A 372 -1.57 -10.17 -10.17
C HIS A 372 -0.54 -9.40 -9.36
N ASN A 373 0.55 -10.07 -8.95
CA ASN A 373 1.59 -9.50 -8.09
C ASN A 373 0.99 -8.85 -6.83
N THR A 374 0.18 -9.62 -6.10
CA THR A 374 -0.40 -9.17 -4.83
C THR A 374 0.36 -9.80 -3.66
N THR A 375 0.61 -9.02 -2.61
CA THR A 375 1.27 -9.52 -1.40
C THR A 375 0.43 -10.52 -0.62
N TYR A 376 -0.90 -10.37 -0.69
CA TYR A 376 -1.90 -11.25 -0.06
C TYR A 376 -3.02 -11.59 -1.07
N ALA A 377 -4.28 -11.68 -0.64
CA ALA A 377 -5.38 -12.18 -1.46
C ALA A 377 -5.66 -11.29 -2.69
N CYS A 378 -5.97 -11.94 -3.81
CA CYS A 378 -6.39 -11.26 -5.02
C CYS A 378 -7.86 -10.82 -4.92
N ILE A 379 -8.75 -11.66 -4.36
CA ILE A 379 -10.09 -11.27 -3.93
C ILE A 379 -10.27 -11.62 -2.45
N PHE A 380 -10.67 -10.65 -1.65
CA PHE A 380 -11.22 -10.85 -0.31
C PHE A 380 -12.73 -10.60 -0.35
N TRP A 381 -13.55 -11.50 0.17
CA TRP A 381 -15.00 -11.29 0.23
C TRP A 381 -15.57 -11.40 1.65
N GLY A 382 -16.59 -10.59 1.90
CA GLY A 382 -17.52 -10.75 3.01
C GLY A 382 -18.96 -10.51 2.57
N GLY A 383 -19.91 -11.33 3.02
CA GLY A 383 -21.31 -11.17 2.67
C GLY A 383 -21.88 -12.29 1.80
N ASN A 384 -22.92 -11.98 1.04
CA ASN A 384 -23.84 -12.98 0.49
C ASN A 384 -24.01 -12.85 -1.03
N ASP A 385 -24.28 -13.97 -1.68
CA ASP A 385 -24.68 -14.05 -3.08
C ASP A 385 -23.71 -13.38 -4.09
N HIS A 386 -22.44 -13.19 -3.74
CA HIS A 386 -21.43 -12.65 -4.65
C HIS A 386 -21.13 -13.63 -5.79
N ILE A 387 -20.78 -13.10 -6.97
CA ILE A 387 -20.32 -13.91 -8.11
C ILE A 387 -18.89 -13.52 -8.45
N MET A 388 -17.99 -14.50 -8.42
CA MET A 388 -16.59 -14.35 -8.80
C MET A 388 -16.29 -15.32 -9.94
N GLU A 389 -16.25 -14.82 -11.18
CA GLU A 389 -16.15 -15.68 -12.36
C GLU A 389 -15.24 -15.18 -13.48
N TYR A 390 -14.61 -16.09 -14.22
CA TYR A 390 -13.76 -15.75 -15.37
C TYR A 390 -12.61 -14.78 -15.06
N ASN A 391 -12.18 -14.69 -13.80
CA ASN A 391 -11.02 -13.91 -13.43
C ASN A 391 -9.73 -14.70 -13.68
N TYR A 392 -8.67 -13.97 -14.01
CA TYR A 392 -7.33 -14.49 -14.19
C TYR A 392 -6.44 -14.04 -13.04
N PHE A 393 -5.99 -14.98 -12.22
CA PHE A 393 -5.18 -14.75 -11.03
C PHE A 393 -3.77 -15.27 -11.24
N GLN A 394 -2.79 -14.37 -11.14
CA GLN A 394 -1.38 -14.66 -11.31
C GLN A 394 -0.59 -14.18 -10.10
N ASP A 395 0.42 -14.92 -9.62
CA ASP A 395 1.42 -14.33 -8.71
C ASP A 395 0.79 -13.67 -7.44
N CYS A 396 -0.25 -14.32 -6.88
CA CYS A 396 -0.97 -13.87 -5.69
C CYS A 396 -0.40 -14.51 -4.39
N ASN A 397 -0.64 -13.87 -3.23
CA ASN A 397 -0.23 -14.33 -1.89
C ASN A 397 1.28 -14.51 -1.72
N GLN A 398 2.03 -13.56 -2.25
CA GLN A 398 3.48 -13.67 -2.32
C GLN A 398 4.16 -13.63 -0.95
N ASN A 399 3.59 -12.91 0.04
CA ASN A 399 4.35 -12.46 1.21
C ASN A 399 3.70 -12.78 2.58
N ALA A 400 2.56 -13.46 2.63
CA ALA A 400 1.85 -13.80 3.88
C ALA A 400 1.37 -15.26 3.93
N SER A 401 1.14 -15.77 5.15
CA SER A 401 0.48 -17.07 5.39
C SER A 401 -1.04 -16.97 5.48
N ASP A 402 -1.72 -18.10 5.58
CA ASP A 402 -3.17 -18.18 5.85
C ASP A 402 -4.02 -17.44 4.80
N GLY A 403 -3.54 -17.47 3.55
CA GLY A 403 -4.09 -16.71 2.44
C GLY A 403 -4.48 -17.59 1.26
N GLY A 404 -5.46 -17.12 0.50
CA GLY A 404 -5.87 -17.71 -0.77
C GLY A 404 -5.94 -16.64 -1.86
N ALA A 405 -5.80 -17.02 -3.15
CA ALA A 405 -6.02 -16.05 -4.23
C ALA A 405 -7.44 -15.47 -4.14
N VAL A 406 -8.40 -16.30 -3.73
CA VAL A 406 -9.75 -15.88 -3.32
C VAL A 406 -9.92 -16.32 -1.86
N HIS A 407 -10.19 -15.38 -0.95
CA HIS A 407 -10.18 -15.62 0.51
C HIS A 407 -11.39 -14.97 1.19
N CYS A 408 -11.90 -15.62 2.24
CA CYS A 408 -12.93 -15.07 3.13
C CYS A 408 -12.59 -15.33 4.60
N ASP A 409 -13.25 -14.62 5.50
CA ASP A 409 -12.97 -14.74 6.93
C ASP A 409 -14.25 -15.02 7.76
N ARG A 410 -14.02 -15.67 8.91
CA ARG A 410 -14.86 -16.07 10.07
C ARG A 410 -16.34 -15.63 10.15
N ASP A 411 -17.15 -15.84 9.11
CA ASP A 411 -18.61 -15.65 9.19
C ASP A 411 -19.39 -16.73 8.42
N TRP A 412 -19.98 -17.66 9.18
CA TRP A 412 -20.75 -18.78 8.66
C TRP A 412 -22.09 -18.38 7.98
N THR A 413 -22.50 -17.12 8.10
CA THR A 413 -23.73 -16.60 7.49
C THR A 413 -23.50 -16.02 6.08
N MET A 414 -22.24 -15.97 5.61
CA MET A 414 -21.84 -15.56 4.25
C MET A 414 -22.12 -16.65 3.20
N ARG A 415 -23.40 -16.82 2.81
CA ARG A 415 -23.88 -17.92 1.96
C ARG A 415 -24.27 -17.43 0.57
N GLY A 416 -24.35 -18.38 -0.37
CA GLY A 416 -24.81 -18.15 -1.75
C GLY A 416 -23.74 -17.62 -2.71
N ASN A 417 -22.53 -17.37 -2.22
CA ASN A 417 -21.40 -16.94 -3.03
C ASN A 417 -20.99 -18.02 -4.06
N ILE A 418 -20.76 -17.62 -5.30
CA ILE A 418 -20.38 -18.50 -6.42
C ILE A 418 -18.97 -18.13 -6.89
N ILE A 419 -18.07 -19.12 -6.87
CA ILE A 419 -16.72 -19.02 -7.45
C ILE A 419 -16.64 -20.04 -8.59
N ARG A 420 -16.58 -19.60 -9.85
CA ARG A 420 -16.59 -20.49 -11.02
C ARG A 420 -15.75 -19.97 -12.18
N TYR A 421 -15.19 -20.87 -12.98
CA TYR A 421 -14.47 -20.53 -14.23
C TYR A 421 -13.31 -19.53 -14.06
N ASN A 422 -12.73 -19.42 -12.87
CA ASN A 422 -11.53 -18.60 -12.66
C ASN A 422 -10.29 -19.43 -12.99
N TYR A 423 -9.26 -18.77 -13.52
CA TYR A 423 -7.97 -19.38 -13.81
C TYR A 423 -6.93 -18.89 -12.80
N PHE A 424 -6.37 -19.82 -12.04
CA PHE A 424 -5.32 -19.56 -11.04
C PHE A 424 -4.01 -20.12 -11.56
N HIS A 425 -2.96 -19.31 -11.59
CA HIS A 425 -1.63 -19.79 -11.89
C HIS A 425 -0.58 -19.06 -11.07
N ASN A 426 0.53 -19.74 -10.80
CA ASN A 426 1.68 -19.21 -10.08
C ASN A 426 1.31 -18.48 -8.78
N THR A 427 0.31 -18.99 -8.05
CA THR A 427 0.03 -18.55 -6.67
C THR A 427 1.15 -19.10 -5.80
N LEU A 428 2.28 -18.39 -5.84
CA LEU A 428 3.56 -18.81 -5.32
C LEU A 428 3.84 -18.15 -3.99
N ARG A 429 4.47 -18.95 -3.14
CA ARG A 429 5.00 -18.54 -1.85
C ARG A 429 6.43 -18.04 -2.02
N TYR A 430 6.74 -16.87 -1.48
CA TYR A 430 8.13 -16.46 -1.26
C TYR A 430 8.56 -16.54 0.20
N TRP A 431 7.64 -16.74 1.16
CA TRP A 431 7.96 -16.77 2.61
C TRP A 431 7.72 -18.13 3.30
N PRO A 432 8.63 -18.59 4.20
CA PRO A 432 8.50 -19.86 4.93
C PRO A 432 7.19 -20.01 5.73
N GLY A 433 6.58 -21.20 5.70
CA GLY A 433 5.49 -21.58 6.62
C GLY A 433 4.06 -21.19 6.27
N ALA A 434 3.86 -20.60 5.10
CA ALA A 434 2.54 -20.30 4.59
C ALA A 434 1.92 -21.51 3.88
N GLN A 435 0.73 -21.93 4.29
CA GLN A 435 -0.21 -22.61 3.39
C GLN A 435 -0.83 -21.52 2.50
N VAL A 436 -0.47 -21.52 1.22
CA VAL A 436 -1.16 -20.71 0.21
C VAL A 436 -2.14 -21.62 -0.51
N ARG A 437 -3.40 -21.21 -0.61
CA ARG A 437 -4.45 -21.96 -1.31
C ARG A 437 -4.93 -21.20 -2.54
N GLY A 438 -5.53 -21.89 -3.50
CA GLY A 438 -6.26 -21.20 -4.57
C GLY A 438 -7.47 -20.46 -3.98
N ILE A 439 -8.22 -21.15 -3.12
CA ILE A 439 -9.38 -20.63 -2.40
C ILE A 439 -9.24 -20.99 -0.92
N CYS A 440 -9.47 -20.03 -0.04
CA CYS A 440 -9.36 -20.20 1.41
C CYS A 440 -10.66 -19.82 2.12
#